data_AF-A0ABC8EAC9-F1
#
_entry.id   AF-A0ABC8EAC9-F1
#
_cell.length_a   1.000
_cell.length_b   1.000
_cell.length_c   1.000
_cell.angle_alpha   90.00
_cell.angle_beta   90.00
_cell.angle_gamma   90.00
#
_symmetry.space_group_name_H-M   'P 1'
#
loop_
_entity.id
_entity.type
_entity.pdbx_description
1 polymer ?
#
loop_
_entity_poly.entity_id
_entity_poly.type
_entity_poly.pdbx_seq_one_letter_code
_entity_poly.pdbx_strand_id
1 'polypeptide(L)'
;MDVFNTLMKADVILVLIVSIGLLIQKKNFKQIIVSVIKASVGYVIIVLGSDIALKTLSILSLVIRRSLHIFDILPSNETMISITGNYNGKNTLIIARFTKFKYIFINGYYILYMSGMLALLINDNPSNKLVVISGIYLGSIMSILPYMTSFFINKIANRDDIGLAHFGSLACLVGGVCANIFRNSKDKEETNIYER
;
A
#
# COMPACT_ATOMS: atom_id res chain seq x y z
N MET A 1 12.57 -15.71 15.78
CA MET A 1 11.87 -14.60 15.08
C MET A 1 12.85 -14.01 14.08
N ASP A 2 12.65 -14.31 12.81
CA ASP A 2 13.62 -14.05 11.76
C ASP A 2 13.80 -12.55 11.52
N VAL A 3 15.06 -12.11 11.46
CA VAL A 3 15.47 -10.72 11.16
C VAL A 3 14.75 -10.18 9.92
N PHE A 4 14.45 -11.06 8.97
CA PHE A 4 13.67 -10.79 7.76
C PHE A 4 12.24 -10.27 8.05
N ASN A 5 11.53 -10.84 9.02
CA ASN A 5 10.19 -10.38 9.40
C ASN A 5 10.21 -9.01 10.09
N THR A 6 11.29 -8.69 10.79
CA THR A 6 11.47 -7.37 11.41
C THR A 6 11.79 -6.30 10.36
N LEU A 7 12.59 -6.64 9.33
CA LEU A 7 12.92 -5.76 8.22
C LEU A 7 11.71 -5.43 7.33
N MET A 8 10.72 -6.33 7.24
CA MET A 8 9.52 -6.14 6.42
C MET A 8 8.43 -5.28 7.08
N LYS A 9 8.63 -4.85 8.33
CA LYS A 9 7.72 -3.92 9.00
C LYS A 9 7.77 -2.55 8.32
N ALA A 10 6.60 -1.99 8.02
CA ALA A 10 6.49 -0.70 7.33
C ALA A 10 7.22 0.45 8.05
N ASP A 11 7.21 0.47 9.38
CA ASP A 11 7.92 1.47 10.20
C ASP A 11 9.44 1.42 9.98
N VAL A 12 10.02 0.21 9.96
CA VAL A 12 11.46 0.00 9.79
C VAL A 12 11.92 0.43 8.40
N ILE A 13 11.16 0.08 7.37
CA ILE A 13 11.42 0.47 5.98
C ILE A 13 11.34 2.00 5.83
N LEU A 14 10.32 2.63 6.43
CA LEU A 14 10.15 4.08 6.39
C LEU A 14 11.35 4.80 7.02
N VAL A 15 11.74 4.41 8.23
CA VAL A 15 12.89 4.98 8.94
C VAL A 15 14.19 4.79 8.16
N LEU A 16 14.37 3.62 7.53
CA LEU A 16 15.55 3.32 6.71
C LEU A 16 15.62 4.25 5.49
N ILE A 17 14.52 4.42 4.77
CA ILE A 17 14.46 5.28 3.58
C ILE A 17 14.70 6.74 3.94
N VAL A 18 14.09 7.22 5.02
CA VAL A 18 14.32 8.60 5.52
C VAL A 18 15.79 8.79 5.90
N SER A 19 16.38 7.83 6.61
CA SER A 19 17.79 7.89 7.01
C SER A 19 18.74 7.90 5.81
N ILE A 20 18.56 6.99 4.85
CA ILE A 20 19.38 6.90 3.64
C ILE A 20 19.20 8.14 2.77
N GLY A 21 17.96 8.61 2.59
CA GLY A 21 17.66 9.81 1.81
C GLY A 21 18.35 11.06 2.36
N LEU A 22 18.43 11.20 3.68
CA LEU A 22 19.10 12.33 4.33
C LEU A 22 20.63 12.21 4.32
N LEU A 23 21.16 10.98 4.39
CA LEU A 23 22.59 10.71 4.21
C LEU A 23 23.05 11.09 2.80
N ILE A 24 22.28 10.72 1.77
CA ILE A 24 22.56 11.07 0.37
C ILE A 24 22.50 12.60 0.16
N GLN A 25 21.55 13.27 0.82
CA GLN A 25 21.43 14.74 0.81
C GLN A 25 22.51 15.45 1.66
N LYS A 26 23.47 14.71 2.25
CA LYS A 26 24.56 15.23 3.09
C LYS A 26 24.08 16.18 4.19
N LYS A 27 22.92 15.89 4.79
CA LYS A 27 22.35 16.71 5.87
C LYS A 27 23.13 16.51 7.18
N ASN A 28 23.06 17.50 8.05
CA ASN A 28 23.79 17.48 9.31
C ASN A 28 23.24 16.39 10.25
N PHE A 29 24.09 15.76 11.08
CA PHE A 29 23.71 14.61 11.92
C PHE A 29 22.51 14.89 12.82
N LYS A 30 22.43 16.10 13.39
CA LYS A 30 21.26 16.55 14.18
C LYS A 30 19.96 16.55 13.37
N GLN A 31 20.01 16.95 12.09
CA GLN A 31 18.84 16.98 11.22
C GLN A 31 18.37 15.57 10.83
N ILE A 32 19.30 14.61 10.72
CA ILE A 32 18.99 13.20 10.46
C ILE A 32 18.16 12.64 11.62
N ILE A 33 18.65 12.80 12.86
CA ILE A 33 17.95 12.30 14.07
C ILE A 33 16.55 12.92 14.18
N VAL A 34 16.43 14.24 14.03
CA VAL A 34 15.14 14.93 14.14
C VAL A 34 14.15 14.44 13.08
N SER A 35 14.61 14.23 11.84
CA SER A 35 13.76 13.75 10.76
C SER A 35 13.31 12.30 10.95
N VAL A 36 14.19 11.44 11.45
CA VAL A 36 13.85 10.05 11.80
C VAL A 36 12.78 10.01 12.88
N ILE A 37 12.94 10.80 13.95
CA ILE A 37 11.93 10.88 15.02
C ILE A 37 10.59 11.37 14.48
N LYS A 38 10.59 12.42 13.64
CA LYS A 38 9.35 12.91 13.01
C LYS A 38 8.67 11.85 12.15
N ALA A 39 9.43 11.08 11.38
CA ALA A 39 8.90 10.01 10.55
C ALA A 39 8.28 8.88 11.41
N SER A 40 8.97 8.44 12.46
CA SER A 40 8.45 7.41 13.36
C SER A 40 7.21 7.87 14.11
N VAL A 41 7.22 9.08 14.68
CA VAL A 41 6.05 9.64 15.38
C VAL A 41 4.86 9.77 14.42
N GLY A 42 5.09 10.26 13.20
CA GLY A 42 4.05 10.35 12.18
C GLY A 42 3.45 8.99 11.85
N TYR A 43 4.29 7.97 11.67
CA TYR A 43 3.83 6.60 11.42
C TYR A 43 2.98 6.06 12.58
N VAL A 44 3.44 6.22 13.83
CA VAL A 44 2.69 5.77 15.02
C VAL A 44 1.30 6.42 15.08
N ILE A 45 1.20 7.72 14.82
CA ILE A 45 -0.09 8.43 14.81
C ILE A 45 -1.02 7.85 13.75
N ILE A 46 -0.52 7.59 12.54
CA ILE A 46 -1.31 6.99 11.44
C ILE A 46 -1.81 5.59 11.83
N VAL A 47 -0.95 4.76 12.41
CA VAL A 47 -1.31 3.40 12.83
C VAL A 47 -2.36 3.43 13.93
N LEU A 48 -2.19 4.29 14.95
CA LEU A 48 -3.16 4.44 16.03
C LEU A 48 -4.52 4.91 15.51
N GLY A 49 -4.55 5.93 14.65
CA GLY A 49 -5.78 6.40 14.04
C GLY A 49 -6.46 5.34 13.17
N SER A 50 -5.67 4.58 12.41
CA SER A 50 -6.16 3.47 11.58
C SER A 50 -6.77 2.36 12.42
N ASP A 51 -6.14 1.96 13.53
CA ASP A 51 -6.63 0.92 14.43
C ASP A 51 -7.98 1.31 15.07
N ILE A 52 -8.12 2.56 15.49
CA ILE A 52 -9.39 3.08 16.03
C ILE A 52 -10.49 3.03 14.96
N ALA A 53 -10.18 3.45 13.73
CA ALA A 53 -11.13 3.40 12.62
C ALA A 53 -11.53 1.95 12.28
N LEU A 54 -10.57 1.02 12.26
CA LEU A 54 -10.80 -0.40 12.01
C LEU A 54 -11.68 -1.04 13.09
N LYS A 55 -11.44 -0.72 14.38
CA LYS A 55 -12.28 -1.18 15.48
C LYS A 55 -13.73 -0.71 15.33
N THR A 56 -13.90 0.56 15.01
CA THR A 56 -15.23 1.16 14.78
C THR A 56 -15.95 0.48 13.61
N LEU A 57 -15.23 0.30 12.49
CA LEU A 57 -15.79 -0.34 11.30
C LEU A 57 -16.12 -1.83 11.55
N SER A 58 -15.32 -2.52 12.35
CA SER A 58 -15.56 -3.92 12.73
C SER A 58 -16.83 -4.08 13.56
N ILE A 59 -17.05 -3.17 14.51
CA ILE A 59 -18.29 -3.12 15.31
C ILE A 59 -19.50 -2.83 14.41
N LEU A 60 -19.40 -1.82 13.53
CA LEU A 60 -20.47 -1.50 12.58
C LEU A 60 -20.79 -2.69 11.67
N SER A 61 -19.76 -3.36 11.15
CA SER A 61 -19.92 -4.55 10.32
C SER A 61 -20.64 -5.67 11.07
N LEU A 62 -20.37 -5.84 12.36
CA LEU A 62 -21.04 -6.84 13.21
C LEU A 62 -22.52 -6.52 13.42
N VAL A 63 -22.87 -5.24 13.62
CA VAL A 63 -24.27 -4.80 13.73
C VAL A 63 -25.02 -5.03 12.42
N ILE A 64 -24.44 -4.66 11.29
CA ILE A 64 -25.03 -4.88 9.96
C ILE A 64 -25.25 -6.38 9.70
N ARG A 65 -24.26 -7.24 9.99
CA ARG A 65 -24.40 -8.69 9.86
C ARG A 65 -25.56 -9.23 10.68
N ARG A 66 -25.65 -8.83 11.96
CA ARG A 66 -26.73 -9.25 12.85
C ARG A 66 -28.10 -8.76 12.38
N SER A 67 -28.15 -7.58 11.76
CA SER A 67 -29.40 -6.99 11.27
C SER A 67 -29.85 -7.56 9.92
N LEU A 68 -28.93 -7.95 9.04
CA LEU A 68 -29.24 -8.40 7.69
C LEU A 68 -29.24 -9.92 7.54
N HIS A 69 -28.77 -10.69 8.54
CA HIS A 69 -28.63 -12.17 8.48
C HIS A 69 -27.83 -12.68 7.26
N ILE A 70 -27.07 -11.83 6.57
CA ILE A 70 -26.33 -12.18 5.35
C ILE A 70 -24.86 -11.81 5.55
N PHE A 71 -23.99 -12.74 5.12
CA PHE A 71 -22.51 -12.72 5.06
C PHE A 71 -21.77 -13.05 6.36
N ASP A 72 -21.27 -14.29 6.43
CA ASP A 72 -20.42 -14.82 7.52
C ASP A 72 -18.90 -14.62 7.25
N ILE A 73 -18.55 -14.01 6.13
CA ILE A 73 -17.16 -13.75 5.73
C ILE A 73 -16.86 -12.29 6.04
N LEU A 74 -15.96 -12.04 7.00
CA LEU A 74 -15.37 -10.73 7.18
C LEU A 74 -14.26 -10.58 6.14
N PRO A 75 -14.40 -9.73 5.09
CA PRO A 75 -13.27 -9.38 4.22
C PRO A 75 -12.33 -8.46 5.01
N SER A 76 -11.64 -9.01 5.99
CA SER A 76 -10.50 -8.37 6.62
C SER A 76 -9.23 -8.96 6.02
N ASN A 77 -8.26 -8.12 5.74
CA ASN A 77 -6.95 -8.58 5.26
C ASN A 77 -6.31 -9.56 6.26
N GLU A 78 -6.69 -9.46 7.55
CA GLU A 78 -6.21 -10.32 8.64
C GLU A 78 -6.80 -11.73 8.60
N THR A 79 -8.09 -11.91 8.29
CA THR A 79 -8.70 -13.24 8.15
C THR A 79 -8.16 -13.96 6.91
N MET A 80 -7.87 -13.24 5.83
CA MET A 80 -7.24 -13.83 4.65
C MET A 80 -5.81 -14.31 4.95
N ILE A 81 -5.05 -13.55 5.74
CA ILE A 81 -3.70 -13.95 6.17
C ILE A 81 -3.73 -15.16 7.09
N SER A 82 -4.71 -15.28 7.99
CA SER A 82 -4.83 -16.47 8.85
C SER A 82 -5.20 -17.73 8.06
N ILE A 83 -5.96 -17.60 6.96
CA ILE A 83 -6.19 -18.68 5.99
C ILE A 83 -4.91 -18.99 5.18
N THR A 84 -4.10 -17.96 4.88
CA THR A 84 -2.85 -18.07 4.11
C THR A 84 -1.65 -18.51 4.95
N GLY A 85 -1.72 -18.42 6.28
CA GLY A 85 -0.60 -18.52 7.22
C GLY A 85 0.13 -19.88 7.28
N ASN A 86 -0.37 -20.90 6.59
CA ASN A 86 0.32 -22.19 6.45
C ASN A 86 1.20 -22.29 5.19
N TYR A 87 1.18 -21.30 4.29
CA TYR A 87 2.04 -21.31 3.11
C TYR A 87 3.39 -20.67 3.41
N ASN A 88 4.40 -21.52 3.61
CA ASN A 88 5.81 -21.14 3.65
C ASN A 88 6.25 -20.56 2.30
N GLY A 89 6.07 -19.25 2.12
CA GLY A 89 6.46 -18.48 0.94
C GLY A 89 7.98 -18.31 0.76
N LYS A 90 8.76 -19.40 0.88
CA LYS A 90 10.21 -19.39 0.68
C LYS A 90 10.62 -19.09 -0.77
N ASN A 91 9.70 -19.17 -1.73
CA ASN A 91 10.04 -19.16 -3.16
C ASN A 91 9.60 -17.90 -3.95
N THR A 92 8.94 -16.91 -3.33
CA THR A 92 8.32 -15.79 -4.07
C THR A 92 9.14 -14.50 -4.11
N LEU A 93 10.31 -14.43 -3.44
CA LEU A 93 11.04 -13.16 -3.27
C LEU A 93 11.98 -12.75 -4.42
N ILE A 94 12.14 -13.56 -5.46
CA ILE A 94 13.27 -13.40 -6.41
C ILE A 94 12.94 -12.52 -7.64
N ILE A 95 11.68 -12.16 -7.90
CA ILE A 95 11.27 -11.64 -9.24
C ILE A 95 10.94 -10.12 -9.29
N ALA A 96 11.02 -9.37 -8.19
CA ALA A 96 10.60 -7.96 -8.17
C ALA A 96 11.59 -6.93 -8.78
N ARG A 97 12.72 -7.36 -9.36
CA ARG A 97 13.86 -6.46 -9.70
C ARG A 97 13.83 -5.80 -11.08
N PHE A 98 12.87 -6.13 -11.96
CA PHE A 98 13.00 -5.83 -13.40
C PHE A 98 11.90 -4.95 -14.01
N THR A 99 11.42 -3.92 -13.31
CA THR A 99 10.50 -2.92 -13.90
C THR A 99 11.15 -1.54 -14.05
N LYS A 100 11.07 -0.95 -15.25
CA LYS A 100 11.69 0.34 -15.63
C LYS A 100 10.89 1.58 -15.20
N PHE A 101 9.87 1.45 -14.36
CA PHE A 101 9.03 2.59 -13.96
C PHE A 101 9.66 3.36 -12.80
N LYS A 102 9.49 4.69 -12.79
CA LYS A 102 10.10 5.60 -11.81
C LYS A 102 9.53 5.49 -10.39
N TYR A 103 8.38 4.83 -10.21
CA TYR A 103 7.74 4.68 -8.90
C TYR A 103 8.04 3.29 -8.31
N ILE A 104 8.49 3.28 -7.06
CA ILE A 104 8.82 2.06 -6.32
C ILE A 104 7.72 1.79 -5.29
N PHE A 105 7.12 0.61 -5.38
CA PHE A 105 6.14 0.15 -4.39
C PHE A 105 6.89 -0.30 -3.13
N ILE A 106 6.95 0.57 -2.13
CA ILE A 106 7.83 0.40 -0.95
C ILE A 106 7.23 -0.52 0.12
N ASN A 107 5.92 -0.80 0.07
CA ASN A 107 5.23 -1.51 1.15
C ASN A 107 5.39 -3.04 1.07
N GLY A 108 6.48 -3.55 1.67
CA GLY A 108 6.88 -4.96 1.65
C GLY A 108 5.84 -5.96 2.19
N TYR A 109 5.13 -5.60 3.26
CA TYR A 109 4.08 -6.46 3.85
C TYR A 109 2.97 -6.79 2.85
N TYR A 110 2.47 -5.78 2.13
CA TYR A 110 1.39 -5.96 1.16
C TYR A 110 1.87 -6.69 -0.11
N ILE A 111 3.15 -6.56 -0.47
CA ILE A 111 3.75 -7.31 -1.57
C ILE A 111 3.76 -8.80 -1.25
N LEU A 112 4.22 -9.16 -0.05
CA LEU A 112 4.22 -10.56 0.42
C LEU A 112 2.81 -11.11 0.55
N TYR A 113 1.88 -10.33 1.09
CA TYR A 113 0.47 -10.70 1.18
C TYR A 113 -0.13 -11.01 -0.20
N MET A 114 -0.01 -10.11 -1.17
CA MET A 114 -0.56 -10.32 -2.50
C MET A 114 0.16 -11.42 -3.28
N SER A 115 1.46 -11.58 -3.06
CA SER A 115 2.20 -12.71 -3.61
C SER A 115 1.73 -14.04 -3.02
N GLY A 116 1.41 -14.09 -1.73
CA GLY A 116 0.83 -15.28 -1.08
C GLY A 116 -0.57 -15.59 -1.60
N MET A 117 -1.40 -14.58 -1.79
CA MET A 117 -2.73 -14.74 -2.41
C MET A 117 -2.65 -15.26 -3.84
N LEU A 118 -1.73 -14.74 -4.65
CA LEU A 118 -1.47 -15.26 -5.99
C LEU A 118 -0.95 -16.70 -5.96
N ALA A 119 -0.13 -17.05 -4.97
CA ALA A 119 0.31 -18.42 -4.78
C ALA A 119 -0.85 -19.36 -4.43
N LEU A 120 -1.79 -18.95 -3.58
CA LEU A 120 -3.00 -19.74 -3.27
C LEU A 120 -3.91 -19.95 -4.48
N LEU A 121 -4.03 -18.94 -5.35
CA LEU A 121 -4.81 -19.07 -6.58
C LEU A 121 -4.19 -20.06 -7.57
N ILE A 122 -2.88 -20.29 -7.48
CA ILE A 122 -2.15 -21.22 -8.33
C ILE A 122 -1.95 -22.50 -7.54
N ASN A 123 -2.86 -23.46 -7.77
CA ASN A 123 -2.90 -24.85 -7.32
C ASN A 123 -1.59 -25.44 -6.74
N ASP A 124 -1.68 -26.32 -5.73
CA ASP A 124 -0.58 -26.86 -4.89
C ASP A 124 0.67 -27.37 -5.64
N ASN A 125 0.56 -27.72 -6.93
CA ASN A 125 1.69 -28.04 -7.82
C ASN A 125 1.81 -27.05 -8.99
N PRO A 126 2.27 -25.81 -8.73
CA PRO A 126 2.42 -24.82 -9.78
C PRO A 126 3.57 -25.21 -10.72
N SER A 127 3.31 -25.19 -12.03
CA SER A 127 4.41 -25.25 -13.01
C SER A 127 5.33 -24.04 -12.83
N ASN A 128 6.65 -24.20 -12.95
CA ASN A 128 7.62 -23.10 -12.87
C ASN A 128 7.27 -21.91 -13.77
N LYS A 129 6.63 -22.17 -14.92
CA LYS A 129 6.12 -21.13 -15.83
C LYS A 129 5.03 -20.27 -15.19
N LEU A 130 4.09 -20.85 -14.44
CA LEU A 130 3.02 -20.10 -13.77
C LEU A 130 3.55 -19.20 -12.66
N VAL A 131 4.54 -19.66 -11.89
CA VAL A 131 5.19 -18.85 -10.85
C VAL A 131 5.88 -17.62 -11.45
N VAL A 132 6.55 -17.79 -12.59
CA VAL A 132 7.20 -16.66 -13.29
C VAL A 132 6.16 -15.69 -13.84
N ILE A 133 5.08 -16.20 -14.45
CA ILE A 133 4.00 -15.36 -15.00
C ILE A 133 3.32 -14.57 -13.88
N SER A 134 3.04 -15.18 -12.74
CA SER A 134 2.39 -14.51 -11.61
C SER A 134 3.30 -13.45 -10.96
N GLY A 135 4.61 -13.71 -10.86
CA GLY A 135 5.60 -12.74 -10.42
C GLY A 135 5.68 -11.52 -11.36
N ILE A 136 5.69 -11.74 -12.67
CA ILE A 136 5.68 -10.66 -13.68
C ILE A 136 4.38 -9.86 -13.60
N TYR A 137 3.24 -10.55 -13.47
CA TYR A 137 1.93 -9.93 -13.34
C TYR A 137 1.86 -9.02 -12.11
N LEU A 138 2.24 -9.53 -10.94
CA LEU A 138 2.24 -8.77 -9.69
C LEU A 138 3.19 -7.57 -9.75
N GLY A 139 4.42 -7.78 -10.24
CA GLY A 139 5.42 -6.73 -10.40
C GLY A 139 4.96 -5.63 -11.37
N SER A 140 4.26 -6.00 -12.44
CA SER A 140 3.70 -5.05 -13.41
C SER A 140 2.63 -4.18 -12.77
N ILE A 141 1.68 -4.78 -12.04
CA ILE A 141 0.61 -4.06 -11.32
C ILE A 141 1.19 -3.08 -10.30
N MET A 142 2.18 -3.52 -9.53
CA MET A 142 2.85 -2.67 -8.53
C MET A 142 3.57 -1.47 -9.14
N SER A 143 3.95 -1.54 -10.42
CA SER A 143 4.58 -0.44 -11.15
C SER A 143 3.57 0.50 -11.80
N ILE A 144 2.51 -0.07 -12.37
CA ILE A 144 1.50 0.67 -13.14
C ILE A 144 0.55 1.45 -12.20
N LEU A 145 0.13 0.86 -11.08
CA LEU A 145 -0.84 1.49 -10.17
C LEU A 145 -0.34 2.81 -9.56
N PRO A 146 0.90 2.91 -9.03
CA PRO A 146 1.42 4.18 -8.52
C PRO A 146 1.56 5.23 -9.63
N TYR A 147 1.93 4.81 -10.85
CA TYR A 147 2.05 5.71 -11.99
C TYR A 147 0.69 6.28 -12.43
N MET A 148 -0.36 5.46 -12.46
CA MET A 148 -1.69 5.96 -12.79
C MET A 148 -2.25 6.88 -11.69
N THR A 149 -2.04 6.52 -10.43
CA THR A 149 -2.53 7.31 -9.29
C THR A 149 -1.73 8.58 -9.06
N SER A 150 -0.48 8.66 -9.51
CA SER A 150 0.33 9.86 -9.36
C SER A 150 -0.30 11.06 -10.05
N PHE A 151 -1.01 10.90 -11.18
CA PHE A 151 -1.75 12.02 -11.78
C PHE A 151 -2.74 12.69 -10.82
N PHE A 152 -3.55 11.89 -10.11
CA PHE A 152 -4.52 12.40 -9.14
C PHE A 152 -3.83 12.91 -7.87
N ILE A 153 -2.82 12.19 -7.37
CA ILE A 153 -2.08 12.62 -6.20
C ILE A 153 -1.34 13.94 -6.45
N ASN A 154 -0.75 14.12 -7.62
CA ASN A 154 -0.03 15.33 -7.96
C ASN A 154 -0.95 16.56 -7.91
N LYS A 155 -2.20 16.39 -8.35
CA LYS A 155 -3.22 17.45 -8.31
C LYS A 155 -3.68 17.79 -6.88
N ILE A 156 -3.69 16.82 -5.97
CA ILE A 156 -4.16 17.00 -4.59
C ILE A 156 -3.03 17.47 -3.66
N ALA A 157 -1.87 16.84 -3.79
CA ALA A 157 -0.70 17.08 -2.95
C ALA A 157 0.18 18.23 -3.46
N ASN A 158 -0.11 18.74 -4.66
CA ASN A 158 0.63 19.82 -5.33
C ASN A 158 2.14 19.52 -5.45
N ARG A 159 2.47 18.24 -5.67
CA ARG A 159 3.84 17.71 -5.77
C ARG A 159 3.87 16.52 -6.70
N ASP A 160 4.95 16.35 -7.46
CA ASP A 160 5.11 15.32 -8.51
C ASP A 160 5.94 14.10 -8.10
N ASP A 161 6.39 14.06 -6.85
CA ASP A 161 7.37 13.09 -6.33
C ASP A 161 6.74 11.85 -5.66
N ILE A 162 5.43 11.81 -5.47
CA ILE A 162 4.73 10.75 -4.71
C ILE A 162 3.56 10.13 -5.49
N GLY A 163 3.36 8.83 -5.31
CA GLY A 163 2.26 8.06 -5.90
C GLY A 163 1.64 7.10 -4.88
N LEU A 164 0.42 6.61 -5.14
CA LEU A 164 -0.29 5.73 -4.20
C LEU A 164 0.16 4.29 -4.39
N ALA A 165 1.00 3.81 -3.49
CA ALA A 165 1.43 2.42 -3.45
C ALA A 165 0.47 1.57 -2.60
N HIS A 166 -0.75 1.32 -3.11
CA HIS A 166 -1.74 0.44 -2.49
C HIS A 166 -2.50 -0.39 -3.54
N PHE A 167 -2.91 -1.62 -3.22
CA PHE A 167 -3.69 -2.44 -4.17
C PHE A 167 -5.12 -1.90 -4.37
N GLY A 168 -5.61 -1.09 -3.43
CA GLY A 168 -6.83 -0.28 -3.57
C GLY A 168 -6.69 0.93 -4.52
N SER A 169 -5.50 1.19 -5.07
CA SER A 169 -5.25 2.30 -6.02
C SER A 169 -6.19 2.26 -7.23
N LEU A 170 -6.62 1.08 -7.68
CA LEU A 170 -7.56 0.96 -8.79
C LEU A 170 -8.94 1.54 -8.44
N ALA A 171 -9.44 1.27 -7.23
CA ALA A 171 -10.70 1.84 -6.75
C ALA A 171 -10.60 3.36 -6.60
N CYS A 172 -9.45 3.85 -6.12
CA CYS A 172 -9.17 5.29 -6.07
C CYS A 172 -9.14 5.93 -7.46
N LEU A 173 -8.58 5.24 -8.47
CA LEU A 173 -8.59 5.72 -9.86
C LEU A 173 -9.99 5.82 -10.42
N VAL A 174 -10.80 4.77 -10.25
CA VAL A 174 -12.20 4.78 -10.68
C VAL A 174 -12.96 5.90 -9.96
N GLY A 175 -12.77 6.04 -8.64
CA GLY A 175 -13.34 7.14 -7.86
C GLY A 175 -12.92 8.51 -8.37
N GLY A 176 -11.63 8.70 -8.70
CA GLY A 176 -11.10 9.95 -9.25
C GLY A 176 -11.64 10.28 -10.63
N VAL A 177 -11.80 9.28 -11.51
CA VAL A 177 -12.41 9.46 -12.84
C VAL A 177 -13.90 9.80 -12.70
N CYS A 178 -14.63 9.05 -11.88
CA CYS A 178 -16.04 9.34 -11.59
C CYS A 178 -16.20 10.75 -11.01
N ALA A 179 -15.37 11.13 -10.04
CA ALA A 179 -15.38 12.48 -9.46
C ALA A 179 -15.12 13.55 -10.53
N ASN A 180 -14.24 13.30 -11.50
CA ASN A 180 -13.96 14.25 -12.57
C ASN A 180 -15.13 14.38 -13.57
N ILE A 181 -15.85 13.28 -13.83
CA ILE A 181 -17.04 13.26 -14.70
C ILE A 181 -18.23 13.97 -14.04
N PHE A 182 -18.45 13.74 -12.74
CA PHE A 182 -19.56 14.31 -11.98
C PHE A 182 -19.23 15.65 -11.31
N ARG A 183 -18.07 16.26 -11.64
CA ARG A 183 -17.62 17.52 -11.03
C ARG A 183 -18.53 18.68 -11.44
N ASN A 184 -19.14 19.36 -10.46
CA ASN A 184 -20.02 20.49 -10.71
C ASN A 184 -19.24 21.80 -10.89
N SER A 185 -19.86 22.83 -11.48
CA SER A 185 -19.18 24.09 -11.81
C SER A 185 -18.67 24.87 -10.59
N LYS A 186 -19.27 24.69 -9.41
CA LYS A 186 -18.86 25.37 -8.16
C LYS A 186 -17.56 24.83 -7.58
N ASP A 187 -17.29 23.53 -7.74
CA ASP A 187 -16.04 22.91 -7.26
C ASP A 187 -14.81 23.30 -8.12
N LYS A 188 -15.03 23.97 -9.24
CA LYS A 188 -13.96 24.54 -10.08
C LYS A 188 -13.33 25.80 -9.47
N GLU A 189 -14.05 26.52 -8.59
CA GLU A 189 -13.53 27.74 -7.96
C GLU A 189 -12.67 27.44 -6.73
N GLU A 190 -13.02 26.44 -5.91
CA GLU A 190 -12.22 26.07 -4.74
C GLU A 190 -10.86 25.46 -5.10
N THR A 191 -10.74 24.80 -6.26
CA THR A 191 -9.44 24.27 -6.73
C THR A 191 -8.49 25.37 -7.22
N ASN A 192 -9.02 26.51 -7.70
CA ASN A 192 -8.21 27.67 -8.13
C ASN A 192 -7.59 28.44 -6.95
N ILE A 193 -8.05 28.22 -5.72
CA ILE A 193 -7.49 28.88 -4.52
C ILE A 193 -6.14 28.24 -4.12
N TYR A 194 -5.92 26.98 -4.47
CA TYR A 194 -4.68 26.24 -4.18
C TYR A 194 -3.65 26.26 -5.33
N GLU A 195 -4.01 26.81 -6.50
CA GLU A 195 -3.12 27.00 -7.66
C GLU A 195 -2.48 28.42 -7.71
N ARG A 196 -2.67 29.25 -6.66
CA ARG A 196 -2.06 30.58 -6.55
C ARG A 196 -0.88 30.64 -5.58
#